data_AF-A0A1H3JQI9-F1
#
_entry.id   AF-A0A1H3JQI9-F1
#
_cell.length_a   1.000
_cell.length_b   1.000
_cell.length_c   1.000
_cell.angle_alpha   90.00
_cell.angle_beta   90.00
_cell.angle_gamma   90.00
#
_symmetry.space_group_name_H-M   'P 1'
#
loop_
_entity.id
_entity.type
_entity.pdbx_description
1 polymer ?
#
loop_
_entity_poly.entity_id
_entity_poly.type
_entity_poly.pdbx_seq_one_letter_code
_entity_poly.pdbx_strand_id
1 'polypeptide(L)' 'MDLESLQEAVTLYISRAAEKLRQQHSYASLVYVYIRTSPFNKKKAYYSNSLTTPLPSPELQSNLVYRELSGCLFLIS' A
#
# COMPACT_ATOMS: atom_id res chain seq x y z
N MET A 1 3.03 -7.30 -15.25
CA MET A 1 2.87 -6.12 -14.38
C MET A 1 4.00 -6.34 -13.44
N ASP A 2 5.03 -5.54 -13.60
CA ASP A 2 6.30 -5.85 -12.97
C ASP A 2 6.18 -5.45 -11.50
N LEU A 3 6.81 -6.22 -10.61
CA LEU A 3 6.73 -6.03 -9.17
C LEU A 3 7.10 -4.59 -8.78
N GLU A 4 8.06 -4.03 -9.51
CA GLU A 4 8.57 -2.67 -9.35
C GLU A 4 7.48 -1.62 -9.66
N SER A 5 6.73 -1.76 -10.75
CA SER A 5 5.62 -0.84 -11.07
C SER A 5 4.49 -0.92 -10.03
N LEU A 6 4.28 -2.10 -9.43
CA LEU A 6 3.30 -2.27 -8.37
C LEU A 6 3.79 -1.60 -7.07
N GLN A 7 5.08 -1.73 -6.74
CA GLN A 7 5.71 -1.02 -5.62
C GLN A 7 5.61 0.49 -5.77
N GLU A 8 5.93 1.03 -6.95
CA GLU A 8 5.85 2.46 -7.21
C GLU A 8 4.43 2.99 -7.07
N ALA A 9 3.44 2.28 -7.65
CA ALA A 9 2.04 2.66 -7.55
C ALA A 9 1.59 2.68 -6.08
N VAL A 10 1.85 1.61 -5.33
CA VAL A 10 1.48 1.50 -3.91
C VAL A 10 2.16 2.62 -3.08
N THR A 11 3.45 2.86 -3.31
CA THR A 11 4.22 3.91 -2.63
C THR A 11 3.64 5.30 -2.89
N LEU A 12 3.27 5.60 -4.14
CA LEU A 12 2.67 6.88 -4.52
C LEU A 12 1.32 7.09 -3.84
N TYR A 13 0.43 6.09 -3.86
CA TYR A 13 -0.88 6.19 -3.23
C TYR A 13 -0.78 6.40 -1.72
N ILE A 14 0.14 5.69 -1.08
CA ILE A 14 0.27 5.73 0.38
C ILE A 14 0.97 7.01 0.84
N SER A 15 1.94 7.52 0.08
CA SER A 15 2.51 8.85 0.33
C SER A 15 1.45 9.94 0.29
N ARG A 16 0.53 9.89 -0.70
CA ARG A 16 -0.60 10.82 -0.80
C ARG A 16 -1.60 10.66 0.35
N ALA A 17 -1.87 9.43 0.78
CA ALA A 17 -2.73 9.17 1.95
C ALA A 17 -2.11 9.73 3.24
N ALA A 18 -0.79 9.58 3.40
CA ALA A 18 -0.02 10.14 4.50
C ALA A 18 -0.01 11.67 4.50
N GLU A 19 0.13 12.29 3.34
CA GLU A 19 -0.02 13.74 3.20
C GLU A 19 -1.40 14.22 3.65
N LYS A 20 -2.47 13.55 3.21
CA LYS A 20 -3.84 13.89 3.61
C LYS A 20 -4.06 13.75 5.11
N LEU A 21 -3.59 12.65 5.72
CA LEU A 21 -3.69 12.43 7.16
C LEU A 21 -2.95 13.52 7.94
N ARG A 22 -1.73 13.91 7.50
CA ARG A 22 -0.98 15.02 8.10
C ARG A 22 -1.72 16.35 7.98
N GLN A 23 -2.28 16.66 6.81
CA GLN A 23 -3.06 17.89 6.58
C GLN A 23 -4.31 17.95 7.46
N GLN A 24 -4.92 16.79 7.74
CA GLN A 24 -6.12 16.68 8.57
C GLN A 24 -5.81 16.56 10.07
N HIS A 25 -4.53 16.63 10.47
CA HIS A 25 -4.08 16.35 11.85
C HIS A 25 -4.67 15.04 12.41
N SER A 26 -4.84 14.06 11.54
CA SER A 26 -5.46 12.78 11.85
C SER A 26 -4.41 11.69 11.95
N TYR A 27 -4.69 10.74 12.82
CA TYR A 27 -3.80 9.63 13.13
C TYR A 27 -4.38 8.32 12.59
N ALA A 28 -3.52 7.44 12.09
CA ALA A 28 -3.90 6.11 11.66
C ALA A 28 -3.14 5.07 12.49
N SER A 29 -3.84 4.07 13.02
CA SER A 29 -3.22 2.93 13.72
C SER A 29 -3.07 1.70 12.83
N LEU A 30 -3.70 1.70 11.65
CA LEU A 30 -3.77 0.57 10.74
C LEU A 30 -3.77 1.06 9.29
N VAL A 31 -3.01 0.39 8.42
CA VAL A 31 -3.09 0.57 6.97
C VAL A 31 -3.64 -0.71 6.36
N TYR A 32 -4.71 -0.56 5.58
CA TYR A 32 -5.27 -1.61 4.76
C TYR A 32 -5.00 -1.33 3.29
N VAL A 33 -4.21 -2.19 2.64
CA VAL A 33 -3.90 -2.12 1.22
C VAL A 33 -4.59 -3.27 0.52
N TYR A 34 -5.40 -2.95 -0.50
CA TYR A 34 -6.03 -3.96 -1.34
C TYR A 34 -5.70 -3.70 -2.80
N ILE A 35 -5.13 -4.71 -3.46
CA ILE A 35 -4.75 -4.67 -4.86
C ILE A 35 -5.69 -5.58 -5.62
N ARG A 36 -6.39 -5.01 -6.60
CA ARG A 36 -7.26 -5.76 -7.51
C ARG A 36 -6.96 -5.36 -8.94
N THR A 37 -6.62 -6.34 -9.77
CA THR A 37 -6.54 -6.12 -11.22
C THR A 37 -7.92 -6.25 -11.86
N SER A 38 -8.17 -5.47 -12.91
CA SER A 38 -9.44 -5.49 -13.63
C SER A 38 -9.76 -6.89 -14.19
N PRO A 39 -10.95 -7.46 -13.87
CA PRO A 39 -11.37 -8.77 -14.38
C PRO A 39 -11.65 -8.76 -15.90
N PHE A 40 -11.72 -7.58 -16.52
CA PHE A 40 -11.95 -7.44 -17.96
C PHE A 40 -10.71 -7.67 -18.81
N ASN A 41 -9.52 -7.79 -18.19
CA ASN A 41 -8.28 -7.97 -18.91
C ASN A 41 -7.98 -9.47 -19.12
N LYS A 42 -8.55 -10.06 -20.18
CA LYS A 42 -8.41 -11.50 -20.52
C LYS A 42 -6.96 -11.98 -20.73
N LYS A 43 -5.99 -11.07 -20.84
CA LYS A 43 -4.56 -11.38 -21.10
C LYS A 43 -3.69 -11.47 -19.85
N LYS A 44 -4.16 -11.06 -18.67
CA LYS A 44 -3.38 -11.11 -17.42
C LYS A 44 -4.15 -11.89 -16.37
N ALA A 45 -3.44 -12.68 -15.56
CA ALA A 45 -4.02 -13.38 -14.42
C ALA A 45 -4.69 -12.36 -13.49
N TYR A 46 -5.89 -12.70 -13.02
CA TYR A 46 -6.59 -11.92 -12.02
C TYR A 46 -5.79 -11.96 -10.72
N TYR A 47 -5.24 -10.81 -10.31
CA TYR A 47 -4.59 -10.62 -9.03
C TYR A 47 -5.54 -9.91 -8.07
N SER A 48 -5.78 -10.53 -6.93
CA SER A 48 -6.56 -9.98 -5.83
C SER A 48 -5.84 -10.36 -4.55
N ASN A 49 -5.25 -9.36 -3.90
CA ASN A 49 -4.58 -9.56 -2.63
C ASN A 49 -4.81 -8.37 -1.71
N SER A 50 -4.87 -8.65 -0.42
CA SER A 50 -5.10 -7.65 0.62
C SER A 50 -4.07 -7.83 1.70
N LEU A 51 -3.58 -6.72 2.21
CA LEU A 51 -2.66 -6.66 3.31
C LEU A 51 -3.20 -5.69 4.34
N THR A 52 -3.15 -6.11 5.60
CA THR A 52 -3.41 -5.25 6.74
C THR A 52 -2.13 -5.16 7.54
N THR A 53 -1.60 -3.96 7.74
CA THR A 53 -0.43 -3.75 8.61
C THR A 53 -0.76 -2.73 9.71
N PRO A 54 -0.50 -3.06 10.99
CA PRO A 54 -0.58 -2.10 12.08
C PRO A 54 0.57 -1.10 11.98
N LEU A 55 0.29 0.18 12.23
CA LEU A 55 1.31 1.21 12.25
C LEU A 55 1.95 1.26 13.66
N PRO A 56 3.30 1.23 13.76
CA PRO A 56 3.98 1.29 15.05
C PRO A 56 3.73 2.61 15.78
N SER A 57 3.50 3.69 15.03
CA SER A 57 3.16 5.00 15.54
C SER A 57 1.93 5.55 14.82
N PRO A 58 1.09 6.32 15.52
CA PRO A 58 -0.08 6.97 14.93
C PRO A 58 0.27 7.98 13.82
N GLU A 59 1.53 8.38 13.74
CA GLU A 59 2.09 9.26 12.71
C GLU A 59 2.44 8.48 11.45
N LEU A 60 1.66 8.69 10.38
CA LEU A 60 1.95 8.10 9.09
C LEU A 60 3.15 8.80 8.43
N GLN A 61 4.37 8.36 8.76
CA GLN A 61 5.60 8.77 8.08
C GLN A 61 5.85 7.88 6.86
N SER A 62 6.11 8.49 5.71
CA SER A 62 6.21 7.79 4.42
C SER A 62 7.31 6.71 4.40
N ASN A 63 8.40 6.92 5.14
CA ASN A 63 9.54 5.99 5.25
C ASN A 63 9.22 4.73 6.08
N LEU A 64 8.48 4.88 7.18
CA LEU A 64 8.09 3.77 8.05
C LEU A 64 7.15 2.83 7.30
N VAL A 65 6.20 3.42 6.58
CA VAL A 65 5.23 2.69 5.79
C VAL A 65 5.88 1.98 4.60
N TYR A 66 6.86 2.61 3.93
CA TYR A 66 7.62 1.95 2.87
C TYR A 66 8.30 0.67 3.36
N ARG A 67 8.90 0.72 4.57
CA ARG A 67 9.59 -0.43 5.15
C ARG A 67 8.63 -1.57 5.47
N GLU A 68 7.49 -1.25 6.06
CA GLU A 68 6.44 -2.23 6.37
C GLU A 68 5.85 -2.84 5.10
N LEU A 69 5.55 -2.03 4.09
CA LEU A 69 4.99 -2.50 2.83
C LEU A 69 5.98 -3.29 2.00
N SER A 70 7.26 -2.93 2.00
CA SER A 70 8.30 -3.66 1.28
C SER A 70 8.47 -5.07 1.87
N GLY A 71 8.42 -5.19 3.21
CA GLY A 71 8.37 -6.49 3.88
C GLY A 71 7.09 -7.26 3.56
N CYS A 72 5.95 -6.58 3.50
CA CYS A 72 4.68 -7.23 3.22
C CYS A 72 4.49 -7.61 1.75
N LEU A 73 5.07 -6.88 0.80
CA LEU A 73 5.01 -7.21 -0.62
C LEU A 73 5.73 -8.53 -0.93
N PHE A 74 6.72 -8.87 -0.10
CA PHE A 74 7.39 -10.17 -0.13
C PHE A 74 6.45 -11.32 0.30
N LEU A 75 5.45 -11.06 1.13
CA LEU A 75 4.47 -12.06 1.58
C LEU A 75 3.35 -12.31 0.56
N ILE A 76 3.22 -11.45 -0.45
CA ILE A 76 2.17 -11.51 -1.48
C ILE A 76 2.70 -11.79 -2.90
N SER A 77 3.99 -12.14 -3.00
CA SER A 77 4.67 -12.66 -4.21
C SER A 77 4.78 -14.18 -4.19
#